data_AF-A0A258LEH7-F1
#
_entry.id   AF-A0A258LEH7-F1
#
_cell.length_a   1.000
_cell.length_b   1.000
_cell.length_c   1.000
_cell.angle_alpha   90.00
_cell.angle_beta   90.00
_cell.angle_gamma   90.00
#
_symmetry.space_group_name_H-M   'P 1'
#
loop_
_entity.id
_entity.type
_entity.pdbx_description
1 polymer ?
#
loop_
_entity_poly.entity_id
_entity_poly.type
_entity_poly.pdbx_seq_one_letter_code
_entity_poly.pdbx_strand_id
1 'polypeptide(L)'
;ISAGLDYPGIGPEHSWLHDIGRVEYVSISDDEALAAFQLCTRTEGIIPALEPAHALAYVMKLAPSLPADKIIVMNLCGRGDKDIFTVAEHLGFKL
;
A
#
# COMPACT_ATOMS: atom_id res chain seq x y z
N ILE A 1 -5.82 1.15 -9.59
CA ILE A 1 -6.84 0.10 -9.27
C ILE A 1 -7.54 0.27 -7.92
N SER A 2 -6.97 1.00 -6.96
CA SER A 2 -7.58 1.18 -5.63
C SER A 2 -8.58 2.34 -5.64
N ALA A 3 -9.87 2.04 -5.49
CA ALA A 3 -10.92 3.06 -5.47
C ALA A 3 -10.74 4.08 -4.33
N GLY A 4 -10.19 3.66 -3.18
CA GLY A 4 -9.96 4.56 -2.04
C GLY A 4 -8.83 5.56 -2.22
N LEU A 5 -7.95 5.37 -3.21
CA LEU A 5 -6.88 6.31 -3.56
C LEU A 5 -7.13 7.07 -4.86
N ASP A 6 -8.24 6.79 -5.55
CA ASP A 6 -8.65 7.50 -6.76
C ASP A 6 -9.31 8.85 -6.42
N TYR A 7 -8.50 9.72 -5.80
CA TYR A 7 -8.88 11.07 -5.42
C TYR A 7 -7.78 12.05 -5.86
N PRO A 8 -8.12 13.11 -6.63
CA PRO A 8 -7.11 13.97 -7.25
C PRO A 8 -6.41 14.95 -6.29
N GLY A 9 -6.84 14.99 -5.02
CA GLY A 9 -6.31 15.91 -4.01
C GLY A 9 -5.68 15.21 -2.82
N ILE A 10 -5.18 16.02 -1.88
CA ILE A 10 -4.71 15.57 -0.58
C ILE A 10 -5.14 16.58 0.48
N GLY A 11 -5.35 16.14 1.71
CA GLY A 11 -5.83 17.01 2.79
C GLY A 11 -4.90 18.21 3.06
N PRO A 12 -5.43 19.35 3.53
CA PRO A 12 -4.63 20.55 3.75
C PRO A 12 -3.54 20.37 4.82
N GLU A 13 -3.80 19.56 5.86
CA GLU A 13 -2.80 19.22 6.88
C GLU A 13 -1.62 18.43 6.28
N HIS A 14 -1.90 17.50 5.37
CA HIS A 14 -0.87 16.75 4.66
C HIS A 14 -0.01 17.64 3.77
N SER A 15 -0.64 18.59 3.07
CA SER A 15 0.06 19.60 2.25
C SER A 15 0.98 20.45 3.12
N TRP A 16 0.48 20.96 4.26
CA TRP A 16 1.30 21.73 5.19
C TRP A 16 2.47 20.92 5.78
N LEU A 17 2.24 19.66 6.17
CA LEU A 17 3.30 18.77 6.67
C LEU A 17 4.38 18.47 5.62
N HIS A 18 4.00 18.45 4.33
CA HIS A 18 4.96 18.36 3.22
C HIS A 18 5.79 19.64 3.13
N ASP A 19 5.14 20.80 3.10
CA ASP A 19 5.77 22.11 2.89
C ASP A 19 6.82 22.44 3.96
N ILE A 20 6.58 22.02 5.21
CA ILE A 20 7.53 22.20 6.32
C ILE A 20 8.62 21.10 6.38
N GLY A 21 8.62 20.15 5.46
CA GLY A 21 9.58 19.04 5.40
C GLY A 21 9.40 17.98 6.50
N ARG A 22 8.20 17.87 7.10
CA ARG A 22 7.93 16.94 8.20
C ARG A 22 7.54 15.54 7.72
N VAL A 23 6.89 15.46 6.55
CA VAL A 23 6.40 14.23 5.92
C VAL A 23 6.83 14.18 4.46
N GLU A 24 7.32 13.02 4.04
CA GLU A 24 7.61 12.70 2.65
C GLU A 24 6.45 11.92 2.04
N TYR A 25 6.06 12.29 0.82
CA TYR A 25 5.03 11.61 0.05
C TYR A 25 5.68 10.91 -1.13
N VAL A 26 5.30 9.66 -1.34
CA VAL A 26 5.85 8.78 -2.36
C VAL A 26 4.71 8.12 -3.11
N SER A 27 4.97 7.77 -4.37
CA SER A 27 4.02 7.07 -5.23
C SER A 27 4.36 5.60 -5.35
N ILE A 28 3.32 4.78 -5.50
CA ILE A 28 3.41 3.36 -5.79
C ILE A 28 2.48 3.05 -6.95
N SER A 29 2.95 2.21 -7.88
CA SER A 29 2.17 1.75 -9.02
C SER A 29 1.19 0.63 -8.63
N ASP A 30 0.16 0.44 -9.46
CA ASP A 30 -0.82 -0.63 -9.27
C ASP A 30 -0.17 -2.03 -9.23
N ASP A 31 0.82 -2.28 -10.09
CA ASP A 31 1.55 -3.56 -10.14
C ASP A 31 2.35 -3.83 -8.85
N GLU A 32 3.00 -2.80 -8.31
CA GLU A 32 3.72 -2.87 -7.04
C GLU A 32 2.77 -3.16 -5.88
N ALA A 33 1.60 -2.50 -5.84
CA ALA A 33 0.59 -2.74 -4.83
C ALA A 33 0.02 -4.17 -4.92
N LEU A 34 -0.23 -4.69 -6.13
CA LEU A 34 -0.67 -6.08 -6.33
C LEU A 34 0.38 -7.10 -5.89
N ALA A 35 1.65 -6.85 -6.17
CA ALA A 35 2.73 -7.71 -5.72
C ALA A 35 2.81 -7.75 -4.18
N ALA A 36 2.66 -6.60 -3.51
CA ALA A 36 2.63 -6.50 -2.06
C ALA A 36 1.40 -7.16 -1.43
N PHE A 37 0.21 -6.98 -2.03
CA PHE A 37 -1.02 -7.67 -1.62
C PHE A 37 -0.81 -9.18 -1.60
N GLN A 38 -0.27 -9.72 -2.69
CA GLN A 38 -0.03 -11.15 -2.83
C GLN A 38 1.03 -11.67 -1.85
N LEU A 39 2.09 -10.89 -1.61
CA LEU A 39 3.13 -11.24 -0.64
C LEU A 39 2.51 -11.36 0.76
N CYS A 40 1.82 -10.32 1.22
CA CYS A 40 1.20 -10.29 2.55
C CYS A 40 0.23 -11.46 2.77
N THR A 41 -0.60 -11.73 1.76
CA THR A 41 -1.56 -12.84 1.80
C THR A 41 -0.85 -14.18 1.93
N ARG A 42 0.27 -14.38 1.19
CA ARG A 42 1.00 -15.65 1.21
C ARG A 42 1.86 -15.86 2.45
N THR A 43 2.47 -14.81 2.99
CA THR A 43 3.42 -14.93 4.10
C THR A 43 2.76 -14.78 5.46
N GLU A 44 1.83 -13.82 5.60
CA GLU A 44 1.20 -13.48 6.87
C GLU A 44 -0.22 -14.01 7.01
N GLY A 45 -0.82 -14.52 5.93
CA GLY A 45 -2.23 -14.94 5.92
C GLY A 45 -3.22 -13.78 6.08
N ILE A 46 -2.76 -12.55 5.85
CA ILE A 46 -3.56 -11.33 5.92
C ILE A 46 -3.91 -10.91 4.50
N ILE A 47 -5.20 -10.69 4.22
CA ILE A 47 -5.67 -10.14 2.95
C ILE A 47 -5.84 -8.62 3.13
N PRO A 48 -4.86 -7.79 2.74
CA PRO A 48 -4.97 -6.34 2.90
C PRO A 48 -5.92 -5.76 1.85
N ALA A 49 -6.55 -4.62 2.15
CA ALA A 49 -7.18 -3.84 1.08
C ALA A 49 -6.11 -3.33 0.08
N LEU A 50 -6.52 -2.95 -1.12
CA LEU A 50 -5.57 -2.41 -2.10
C LEU A 50 -4.95 -1.08 -1.63
N GLU A 51 -5.67 -0.28 -0.84
CA GLU A 51 -5.18 0.97 -0.26
C GLU A 51 -3.90 0.77 0.61
N PRO A 52 -3.91 -0.07 1.68
CA PRO A 52 -2.70 -0.34 2.46
C PRO A 52 -1.67 -1.20 1.71
N ALA A 53 -2.05 -1.94 0.67
CA ALA A 53 -1.08 -2.65 -0.15
C ALA A 53 -0.09 -1.69 -0.85
N HIS A 54 -0.51 -0.46 -1.18
CA HIS A 54 0.41 0.58 -1.68
C HIS A 54 1.47 0.94 -0.64
N ALA A 55 1.06 1.16 0.62
CA ALA A 55 2.00 1.45 1.69
C ALA A 55 2.95 0.27 1.95
N LEU A 56 2.46 -0.97 1.87
CA LEU A 56 3.30 -2.15 2.06
C LEU A 56 4.34 -2.30 0.94
N ALA A 57 3.93 -2.04 -0.31
CA ALA A 57 4.86 -2.04 -1.44
C ALA A 57 5.99 -1.02 -1.26
N TYR A 58 5.68 0.17 -0.72
CA TYR A 58 6.72 1.13 -0.38
C TYR A 58 7.65 0.63 0.73
N VAL A 59 7.10 0.02 1.79
CA VAL A 59 7.92 -0.59 2.86
C VAL A 59 8.87 -1.66 2.29
N MET A 60 8.43 -2.48 1.34
CA MET A 60 9.27 -3.49 0.68
C MET A 60 10.44 -2.88 -0.08
N LYS A 61 10.30 -1.65 -0.60
CA LYS A 61 11.38 -0.91 -1.29
C LYS A 61 12.30 -0.20 -0.29
N LEU A 62 11.73 0.37 0.77
CA LEU A 62 12.45 1.16 1.76
C LEU A 62 13.26 0.29 2.73
N ALA A 63 12.66 -0.78 3.26
CA ALA A 63 13.26 -1.58 4.33
C ALA A 63 14.67 -2.13 3.99
N PRO A 64 14.95 -2.62 2.77
CA PRO A 64 16.30 -3.08 2.40
C PRO A 64 17.39 -1.99 2.43
N SER A 65 17.00 -0.71 2.35
CA SER A 65 17.94 0.42 2.43
C SER A 65 18.27 0.85 3.87
N LEU A 66 17.54 0.31 4.85
CA LEU A 66 17.66 0.66 6.26
C LEU A 66 18.50 -0.38 7.02
N PRO A 67 19.11 0.01 8.16
CA PRO A 67 19.72 -0.96 9.08
C PRO A 67 18.73 -2.04 9.52
N ALA A 68 19.21 -3.26 9.71
CA ALA A 68 18.38 -4.42 10.02
C ALA A 68 17.66 -4.33 11.39
N ASP A 69 18.14 -3.48 12.30
CA ASP A 69 17.55 -3.22 13.61
C ASP A 69 16.52 -2.07 13.59
N LYS A 70 16.29 -1.46 12.43
CA LYS A 70 15.32 -0.37 12.29
C LYS A 70 13.90 -0.91 12.34
N ILE A 71 13.09 -0.36 13.25
CA ILE A 71 11.66 -0.68 13.37
C ILE A 71 10.84 0.23 12.47
N ILE A 72 9.97 -0.36 11.65
CA ILE A 72 9.01 0.34 10.79
C ILE A 72 7.60 0.03 11.29
N VAL A 73 6.78 1.07 11.45
CA VAL A 73 5.35 0.93 11.72
C VAL A 73 4.60 1.34 10.46
N MET A 74 3.71 0.47 9.99
CA MET A 74 2.90 0.68 8.79
C MET A 74 1.43 0.53 9.14
N ASN A 75 0.60 1.43 8.62
CA ASN A 75 -0.84 1.42 8.87
C ASN A 75 -1.56 0.50 7.87
N LEU A 76 -2.11 -0.61 8.37
CA LEU A 76 -2.95 -1.52 7.60
C LEU A 76 -4.42 -1.06 7.69
N CYS A 77 -4.75 0.03 6.98
CA CYS A 77 -6.01 0.77 7.18
C CYS A 77 -7.31 0.02 6.82
N GLY A 78 -7.23 -1.15 6.19
CA GLY A 78 -8.39 -1.94 5.82
C GLY A 78 -8.06 -3.35 5.37
N ARG A 79 -9.09 -4.21 5.38
CA ARG A 79 -9.04 -5.60 4.90
C ARG A 79 -9.57 -5.69 3.46
N GLY A 80 -9.05 -6.65 2.70
CA GLY A 80 -9.26 -6.74 1.25
C GLY A 80 -10.44 -7.55 0.78
N ASP A 81 -11.38 -7.94 1.65
CA ASP A 81 -12.55 -8.74 1.24
C ASP A 81 -13.30 -8.12 0.06
N LYS A 82 -13.41 -6.77 0.04
CA LYS A 82 -14.06 -6.00 -1.03
C LYS A 82 -13.30 -6.04 -2.36
N ASP A 83 -11.99 -6.22 -2.30
CA ASP A 83 -11.08 -6.08 -3.43
C ASP A 83 -10.77 -7.44 -4.10
N ILE A 84 -11.20 -8.56 -3.50
CA ILE A 84 -10.89 -9.92 -3.97
C ILE A 84 -11.28 -10.14 -5.43
N PHE A 85 -12.45 -9.66 -5.87
CA PHE A 85 -12.90 -9.84 -7.26
C PHE A 85 -12.04 -9.04 -8.23
N THR A 86 -11.74 -7.79 -7.91
CA THR A 86 -10.87 -6.92 -8.72
C THR A 86 -9.47 -7.50 -8.84
N VAL A 87 -8.92 -8.01 -7.74
CA VAL A 87 -7.60 -8.65 -7.74
C VAL A 87 -7.62 -9.93 -8.56
N ALA A 88 -8.63 -10.79 -8.39
CA ALA A 88 -8.72 -12.03 -9.14
C ALA A 88 -8.81 -11.80 -10.66
N GLU A 89 -9.64 -10.84 -11.09
CA GLU A 89 -9.73 -10.43 -12.49
C GLU A 89 -8.38 -9.95 -13.03
N HIS A 90 -7.69 -9.09 -12.28
CA HIS A 90 -6.39 -8.55 -12.68
C HIS A 90 -5.29 -9.62 -12.74
N LEU A 91 -5.38 -10.65 -11.89
CA LEU A 91 -4.45 -11.78 -11.88
C LEU A 91 -4.85 -12.90 -12.85
N GLY A 92 -5.94 -12.75 -13.61
CA GLY A 92 -6.42 -13.75 -14.55
C GLY A 92 -7.00 -15.01 -13.89
N PHE A 93 -7.41 -14.92 -12.62
CA PHE A 93 -8.10 -15.99 -11.90
C PHE A 93 -9.61 -15.82 -12.01
N LYS A 94 -10.32 -16.90 -12.35
CA LYS A 94 -11.76 -17.01 -12.10
C LYS A 94 -11.98 -17.56 -10.69
N LEU A 95 -12.64 -16.77 -9.84
CA LEU A 95 -13.22 -17.21 -8.57
C LEU A 95 -14.43 -18.11 -8.79
#